data_AF-A0A3E0KIA4-F1
#
_entry.id   AF-A0A3E0KIA4-F1
#
_cell.length_a   1.000
_cell.length_b   1.000
_cell.length_c   1.000
_cell.angle_alpha   90.00
_cell.angle_beta   90.00
_cell.angle_gamma   90.00
#
_symmetry.space_group_name_H-M   'P 1'
#
loop_
_entity.id
_entity.type
_entity.pdbx_description
1 polymer ?
#
loop_
_entity_poly.entity_id
_entity_poly.type
_entity_poly.pdbx_seq_one_letter_code
_entity_poly.pdbx_strand_id
1 'polypeptide(L)'
;MKLIRKGWLALLLLMFVSGGALAQAPDVPPGHWAYDAVRTLLERGYLDAEADGLFHGDDPVSRYALAGLIARLLEDIEAGRVQIGTAADVEMLRRLEGEFRAELVEWHAARQELEEAHAQTQRQIAVIDEQLNNILFALEAVDAELQAMEAAGAQRDQRLDGHDGELAALRDRFAQVQAQLQAAMDELYNSVVTVLGEHSEAVSLRLDQEAAETAAMFAALHARLDDEVLPALADVERRLSNQLAEQQAAAFLQMSQLDERHTRRMDELAAELASVRGMTAELGAALEDLGVVLSTEYRAELDQQAQGFSQAIEAVRGETERLDAVTQRLEQQVEELSSWIARVEEESAADLGNSVAELRAMISMLSGSLEEVQNNLRVVERHTAVLTDAVMDVMSETAALRSDVDALSARLDAEHGRMRADLDAVAEELRLLQGVLGTSEDQINALAERVRQQLEEQLALQLARERQLTRQLEELQAEFSSYRVKTEEELQSARNMGTIGIGAAILAIVLGFAR
;
A
#
# COMPACT_ATOMS: atom_id res chain seq x y z
N MET A 1 108.95 -43.35 17.02
CA MET A 1 107.53 -43.62 16.72
C MET A 1 106.71 -42.32 16.67
N LYS A 2 107.06 -41.38 15.78
CA LYS A 2 106.39 -40.06 15.62
C LYS A 2 105.33 -40.03 14.51
N LEU A 3 104.95 -41.19 13.96
CA LEU A 3 104.07 -41.31 12.78
C LEU A 3 102.66 -41.89 13.07
N ILE A 4 102.36 -42.32 14.30
CA ILE A 4 101.03 -42.93 14.63
C ILE A 4 100.04 -41.89 15.21
N ARG A 5 100.51 -40.72 15.68
CA ARG A 5 99.66 -39.69 16.31
C ARG A 5 99.00 -38.69 15.34
N LYS A 6 99.44 -38.62 14.08
CA LYS A 6 98.88 -37.69 13.09
C LYS A 6 97.62 -38.19 12.37
N GLY A 7 97.34 -39.51 12.42
CA GLY A 7 96.10 -40.08 11.86
C GLY A 7 94.86 -39.83 12.74
N TRP A 8 95.04 -39.71 14.06
CA TRP A 8 93.92 -39.50 14.98
C TRP A 8 93.39 -38.07 14.99
N LEU A 9 94.24 -37.08 14.70
CA LEU A 9 93.83 -35.68 14.57
C LEU A 9 93.09 -35.41 13.25
N ALA A 10 93.41 -36.12 12.16
CA ALA A 10 92.64 -36.03 10.92
C ALA A 10 91.27 -36.74 11.01
N LEU A 11 91.14 -37.77 11.85
CA LEU A 11 89.86 -38.47 12.08
C LEU A 11 88.92 -37.67 13.02
N LEU A 12 89.47 -36.96 14.01
CA LEU A 12 88.69 -36.08 14.90
C LEU A 12 88.29 -34.75 14.24
N LEU A 13 89.04 -34.28 13.25
CA LEU A 13 88.71 -33.08 12.48
C LEU A 13 87.71 -33.34 11.32
N LEU A 14 87.35 -34.61 11.07
CA LEU A 14 86.31 -35.01 10.11
C LEU A 14 84.96 -35.32 10.77
N MET A 15 84.84 -35.25 12.11
CA MET A 15 83.57 -35.41 12.84
C MET A 15 82.95 -34.08 13.31
N PHE A 16 83.44 -32.95 12.79
CA PHE A 16 82.93 -31.61 13.13
C PHE A 16 82.34 -30.89 11.90
N VAL A 17 81.58 -31.64 11.09
CA VAL A 17 80.66 -31.07 10.10
C VAL A 17 79.36 -31.88 10.15
N SER A 18 78.57 -31.65 11.19
CA SER A 18 77.12 -31.68 11.09
C SER A 18 76.66 -30.29 11.49
N GLY A 19 76.45 -29.45 10.48
CA GLY A 19 75.95 -28.09 10.68
C GLY A 19 74.62 -28.15 11.41
N GLY A 20 74.52 -27.44 12.53
CA GLY A 20 73.23 -26.93 12.96
C GLY A 20 72.75 -26.00 11.86
N ALA A 21 71.83 -26.48 11.03
CA ALA A 21 71.05 -25.60 10.18
C ALA A 21 70.33 -24.63 11.13
N LEU A 22 70.60 -23.34 10.98
CA LEU A 22 69.73 -22.31 11.54
C LEU A 22 68.33 -22.62 10.99
N ALA A 23 67.40 -23.02 11.85
CA ALA A 23 66.01 -23.28 11.49
C ALA A 23 65.33 -21.95 11.14
N GLN A 24 65.63 -21.47 9.94
CA GLN A 24 64.82 -20.46 9.27
C GLN A 24 63.72 -21.24 8.57
N ALA A 25 62.46 -20.85 8.80
CA ALA A 25 61.34 -21.27 7.96
C ALA A 25 61.21 -20.24 6.83
N PRO A 26 61.88 -20.44 5.68
CA PRO A 26 61.93 -19.45 4.60
C PRO A 26 60.57 -19.20 3.93
N ASP A 27 59.59 -20.07 4.17
CA ASP A 27 58.21 -20.00 3.71
C ASP A 27 57.29 -19.12 4.57
N VAL A 28 57.76 -18.59 5.70
CA VAL A 28 57.05 -17.56 6.46
C VAL A 28 57.80 -16.24 6.31
N PRO A 29 57.36 -15.33 5.42
CA PRO A 29 58.05 -14.06 5.20
C PRO A 29 57.97 -13.12 6.41
N PRO A 30 58.93 -12.20 6.62
CA PRO A 30 58.92 -11.25 7.74
C PRO A 30 57.67 -10.35 7.87
N GLY A 31 56.86 -10.22 6.82
CA GLY A 31 55.61 -9.46 6.84
C GLY A 31 54.35 -10.29 7.12
N HIS A 32 54.47 -11.60 7.34
CA HIS A 32 53.34 -12.48 7.62
C HIS A 32 52.90 -12.34 9.08
N TRP A 33 51.59 -12.31 9.36
CA TRP A 33 51.05 -12.11 10.72
C TRP A 33 51.55 -13.15 11.74
N ALA A 34 51.83 -14.37 11.28
CA ALA A 34 52.34 -15.46 12.12
C ALA A 34 53.87 -15.53 12.20
N TYR A 35 54.61 -14.65 11.50
CA TYR A 35 56.07 -14.73 11.39
C TYR A 35 56.77 -14.79 12.75
N ASP A 36 56.46 -13.85 13.64
CA ASP A 36 57.08 -13.80 14.96
C ASP A 36 56.66 -14.96 15.86
N ALA A 37 55.42 -15.42 15.74
CA ALA A 37 54.92 -16.58 16.48
C ALA A 37 55.65 -17.86 16.04
N VAL A 38 55.69 -18.14 14.74
CA VAL A 38 56.36 -19.31 14.16
C VAL A 38 57.85 -19.30 14.50
N ARG A 39 58.51 -18.17 14.28
CA ARG A 39 59.93 -18.00 14.60
C ARG A 39 60.20 -18.24 16.09
N THR A 40 59.39 -17.68 16.98
CA THR A 40 59.56 -17.87 18.43
C THR A 40 59.37 -19.32 18.84
N LEU A 41 58.39 -20.02 18.25
CA LEU A 41 58.13 -21.42 18.56
C LEU A 41 59.25 -22.35 18.04
N LEU A 42 59.80 -22.07 16.86
CA LEU A 42 60.95 -22.78 16.29
C LEU A 42 62.25 -22.51 17.09
N GLU A 43 62.53 -21.25 17.42
CA GLU A 43 63.72 -20.84 18.20
C GLU A 43 63.71 -21.45 19.60
N ARG A 44 62.53 -21.59 20.22
CA ARG A 44 62.37 -22.20 21.54
C ARG A 44 62.24 -23.72 21.51
N GLY A 45 62.23 -24.34 20.32
CA GLY A 45 62.09 -25.79 20.15
C GLY A 45 60.71 -26.33 20.58
N TYR A 46 59.68 -25.48 20.59
CA TYR A 46 58.29 -25.88 20.84
C TYR A 46 57.62 -26.45 19.58
N LEU A 47 58.13 -26.04 18.41
CA LEU A 47 57.82 -26.61 17.11
C LEU A 47 59.16 -26.89 16.41
N ASP A 48 59.19 -27.93 15.59
CA ASP A 48 60.32 -28.24 14.70
C ASP A 48 59.91 -27.90 13.25
N ALA A 49 60.86 -27.43 12.45
CA ALA A 49 60.66 -27.36 11.00
C ALA A 49 60.62 -28.77 10.42
N GLU A 50 59.85 -28.98 9.36
CA GLU A 50 59.78 -30.30 8.73
C GLU A 50 61.13 -30.69 8.08
N ALA A 51 61.24 -31.93 7.61
CA ALA A 51 62.51 -32.48 7.12
C ALA A 51 63.11 -31.72 5.92
N ASP A 52 62.29 -30.92 5.23
CA ASP A 52 62.66 -30.03 4.13
C ASP A 52 63.02 -28.59 4.58
N GLY A 53 62.92 -28.30 5.88
CA GLY A 53 63.26 -27.02 6.48
C GLY A 53 62.18 -25.94 6.34
N LEU A 54 60.97 -26.31 5.90
CA LEU A 54 59.82 -25.43 5.74
C LEU A 54 58.86 -25.58 6.93
N PHE A 55 58.01 -24.57 7.17
CA PHE A 55 56.97 -24.60 8.21
C PHE A 55 55.64 -25.16 7.72
N HIS A 56 55.32 -25.02 6.43
CA HIS A 56 54.07 -25.47 5.78
C HIS A 56 52.81 -24.92 6.46
N GLY A 57 52.74 -23.60 6.64
CA GLY A 57 51.63 -22.96 7.35
C GLY A 57 50.23 -23.15 6.73
N ASP A 58 50.15 -23.54 5.46
CA ASP A 58 48.90 -23.82 4.75
C ASP A 58 48.41 -25.27 4.94
N ASP A 59 49.22 -26.16 5.53
CA ASP A 59 48.86 -27.56 5.70
C ASP A 59 47.85 -27.77 6.86
N PRO A 60 46.85 -28.64 6.66
CA PRO A 60 45.82 -28.87 7.68
C PRO A 60 46.37 -29.65 8.88
N VAL A 61 46.38 -29.02 10.06
CA VAL A 61 46.71 -29.69 11.33
C VAL A 61 45.51 -30.49 11.84
N SER A 62 45.71 -31.79 12.11
CA SER A 62 44.67 -32.62 12.73
C SER A 62 44.42 -32.22 14.19
N ARG A 63 43.17 -32.32 14.67
CA ARG A 63 42.82 -32.06 16.08
C ARG A 63 43.61 -32.95 17.05
N TYR A 64 43.99 -34.16 16.64
CA TYR A 64 44.83 -35.07 17.42
C TYR A 64 46.28 -34.56 17.55
N ALA A 65 46.85 -34.03 16.47
CA ALA A 65 48.19 -33.43 16.48
C ALA A 65 48.22 -32.18 17.37
N LEU A 66 47.21 -31.31 17.23
CA LEU A 66 47.07 -30.12 18.08
C LEU A 66 46.94 -30.49 19.57
N ALA A 67 46.12 -31.49 19.90
CA ALA A 67 45.95 -31.95 21.28
C ALA A 67 47.24 -32.51 21.88
N GLY A 68 48.03 -33.27 21.11
CA GLY A 68 49.32 -33.79 21.55
C GLY A 68 50.34 -32.68 21.84
N LEU A 69 50.37 -31.64 21.01
CA LEU A 69 51.21 -30.47 21.21
C LEU A 69 50.83 -29.69 22.48
N ILE A 70 49.52 -29.44 22.68
CA ILE A 70 49.02 -28.76 23.88
C ILE A 70 49.33 -29.58 25.14
N ALA A 71 49.15 -30.90 25.10
CA ALA A 71 49.44 -31.77 26.24
C ALA A 71 50.92 -31.70 26.65
N ARG A 72 51.84 -31.73 25.68
CA ARG A 72 53.28 -31.62 25.94
C ARG A 72 53.66 -30.25 26.49
N LEU A 73 53.05 -29.18 25.99
CA LEU A 73 53.27 -27.82 26.49
C LEU A 73 52.81 -27.70 27.95
N LEU A 74 51.63 -28.23 28.28
CA LEU A 74 51.10 -28.26 29.65
C LEU A 74 52.01 -29.08 30.59
N GLU A 75 52.52 -30.22 30.13
CA GLU A 75 53.45 -31.06 30.89
C GLU A 75 54.79 -30.33 31.16
N ASP A 76 55.28 -29.54 30.20
CA ASP A 76 56.50 -28.73 30.37
C ASP A 76 56.30 -27.52 31.30
N ILE A 77 55.07 -26.97 31.35
CA ILE A 77 54.67 -25.95 32.34
C ILE A 77 54.57 -26.58 33.74
N GLU A 78 53.93 -27.73 33.87
CA GLU A 78 53.81 -28.48 35.14
C GLU A 78 55.16 -28.95 35.67
N ALA A 79 56.08 -29.34 34.79
CA ALA A 79 57.46 -29.69 35.13
C ALA A 79 58.33 -28.47 35.51
N GLY A 80 57.77 -27.25 35.51
CA GLY A 80 58.47 -26.02 35.87
C GLY A 80 59.53 -25.58 34.86
N ARG A 81 59.53 -26.15 33.65
CA ARG A 81 60.44 -25.79 32.55
C ARG A 81 59.98 -24.52 31.83
N VAL A 82 58.71 -24.14 31.98
CA VAL A 82 58.10 -22.91 31.48
C VAL A 82 57.37 -22.21 32.62
N GLN A 83 57.76 -20.98 32.97
CA GLN A 83 57.06 -20.17 33.98
C GLN A 83 55.93 -19.39 33.31
N ILE A 84 54.69 -19.62 33.74
CA ILE A 84 53.51 -18.85 33.30
C ILE A 84 52.96 -18.05 34.48
N GLY A 85 52.85 -16.72 34.28
CA GLY A 85 51.94 -15.83 34.99
C GLY A 85 52.42 -15.36 36.37
N THR A 86 52.55 -14.05 36.53
CA THR A 86 52.70 -13.42 37.84
C THR A 86 51.34 -13.34 38.57
N ALA A 87 51.33 -13.12 39.88
CA ALA A 87 50.08 -12.95 40.65
C ALA A 87 49.18 -11.80 40.13
N ALA A 88 49.76 -10.83 39.41
CA ALA A 88 49.03 -9.73 38.79
C ALA A 88 48.17 -10.18 37.59
N ASP A 89 48.65 -11.16 36.82
CA ASP A 89 47.93 -11.69 35.64
C ASP A 89 46.67 -12.44 36.07
N VAL A 90 46.73 -13.14 37.21
CA VAL A 90 45.58 -13.85 37.79
C VAL A 90 44.52 -12.87 38.29
N GLU A 91 44.91 -11.73 38.87
CA GLU A 91 43.98 -10.70 39.32
C GLU A 91 43.32 -9.96 38.15
N MET A 92 44.09 -9.68 37.08
CA MET A 92 43.57 -9.10 35.83
C MET A 92 42.51 -10.01 35.20
N LEU A 93 42.79 -11.33 35.13
CA LEU A 93 41.84 -12.31 34.59
C LEU A 93 40.56 -12.39 35.43
N ARG A 94 40.66 -12.31 36.76
CA ARG A 94 39.50 -12.34 37.67
C ARG A 94 38.62 -11.10 37.54
N ARG A 95 39.23 -9.95 37.27
CA ARG A 95 38.51 -8.69 37.00
C ARG A 95 37.79 -8.74 35.65
N LEU A 96 38.48 -9.18 34.60
CA LEU A 96 37.90 -9.38 33.27
C LEU A 96 36.75 -10.39 33.32
N GLU A 97 36.90 -11.51 34.06
CA GLU A 97 35.81 -12.47 34.28
C GLU A 97 34.56 -11.79 34.91
N GLY A 98 34.76 -10.91 35.88
CA GLY A 98 33.69 -10.16 36.52
C GLY A 98 32.98 -9.20 35.57
N GLU A 99 33.75 -8.47 34.76
CA GLU A 99 33.25 -7.51 33.76
C GLU A 99 32.50 -8.25 32.63
N PHE A 100 33.09 -9.31 32.05
CA PHE A 100 32.42 -10.14 31.03
C PHE A 100 31.15 -10.81 31.53
N ARG A 101 31.11 -11.25 32.80
CA ARG A 101 29.90 -11.84 33.37
C ARG A 101 28.78 -10.80 33.53
N ALA A 102 29.11 -9.57 33.91
CA ALA A 102 28.13 -8.50 34.01
C ALA A 102 27.56 -8.14 32.63
N GLU A 103 28.43 -7.96 31.63
CA GLU A 103 28.03 -7.72 30.24
C GLU A 103 27.18 -8.86 29.67
N LEU A 104 27.52 -10.13 29.96
CA LEU A 104 26.71 -11.27 29.51
C LEU A 104 25.29 -11.24 30.08
N VAL A 105 25.13 -10.84 31.34
CA VAL A 105 23.81 -10.71 31.97
C VAL A 105 23.00 -9.59 31.31
N GLU A 106 23.64 -8.46 31.05
CA GLU A 106 23.01 -7.30 30.40
C GLU A 106 22.64 -7.61 28.94
N TRP A 107 23.53 -8.29 28.20
CA TRP A 107 23.23 -8.80 26.86
C TRP A 107 22.07 -9.78 26.84
N HIS A 108 21.99 -10.69 27.81
CA HIS A 108 20.87 -11.62 27.91
C HIS A 108 19.54 -10.89 28.18
N ALA A 109 19.55 -9.84 29.01
CA ALA A 109 18.38 -9.02 29.26
C ALA A 109 17.94 -8.26 27.98
N ALA A 110 18.87 -7.59 27.30
CA ALA A 110 18.59 -6.89 26.05
C ALA A 110 18.09 -7.84 24.94
N ARG A 111 18.67 -9.05 24.85
CA ARG A 111 18.23 -10.09 23.91
C ARG A 111 16.79 -10.52 24.19
N GLN A 112 16.43 -10.70 25.47
CA GLN A 112 15.07 -11.08 25.84
C GLN A 112 14.08 -9.96 25.50
N GLU A 113 14.43 -8.71 25.76
CA GLU A 113 13.59 -7.55 25.45
C GLU A 113 13.37 -7.41 23.93
N LEU A 114 14.40 -7.66 23.12
CA LEU A 114 14.29 -7.72 21.67
C LEU A 114 13.40 -8.87 21.18
N GLU A 115 13.51 -10.06 21.79
CA GLU A 115 12.65 -11.20 21.47
C GLU A 115 11.18 -10.90 21.80
N GLU A 116 10.91 -10.25 22.93
CA GLU A 116 9.57 -9.81 23.32
C GLU A 116 9.01 -8.73 22.38
N ALA A 117 9.84 -7.75 22.01
CA ALA A 117 9.48 -6.73 21.02
C ALA A 117 9.17 -7.34 19.66
N HIS A 118 10.00 -8.29 19.17
CA HIS A 118 9.75 -9.01 17.93
C HIS A 118 8.45 -9.82 18.00
N ALA A 119 8.21 -10.54 19.10
CA ALA A 119 6.98 -11.29 19.29
C ALA A 119 5.73 -10.37 19.35
N GLN A 120 5.88 -9.15 19.86
CA GLN A 120 4.82 -8.14 19.85
C GLN A 120 4.56 -7.60 18.43
N THR A 121 5.62 -7.30 17.66
CA THR A 121 5.49 -6.88 16.26
C THR A 121 4.84 -7.96 15.40
N GLN A 122 5.21 -9.23 15.57
CA GLN A 122 4.58 -10.35 14.85
C GLN A 122 3.09 -10.46 15.17
N ARG A 123 2.69 -10.25 16.44
CA ARG A 123 1.27 -10.20 16.82
C ARG A 123 0.54 -9.03 16.15
N GLN A 124 1.16 -7.86 16.07
CA GLN A 124 0.57 -6.71 15.38
C GLN A 124 0.40 -6.96 13.88
N ILE A 125 1.38 -7.59 13.23
CA ILE A 125 1.28 -7.99 11.82
C ILE A 125 0.11 -8.94 11.61
N ALA A 126 -0.07 -9.94 12.49
CA ALA A 126 -1.19 -10.86 12.40
C ALA A 126 -2.56 -10.16 12.53
N VAL A 127 -2.68 -9.16 13.42
CA VAL A 127 -3.90 -8.34 13.54
C VAL A 127 -4.13 -7.51 12.28
N ILE A 128 -3.06 -6.93 11.71
CA ILE A 128 -3.16 -6.16 10.46
C ILE A 128 -3.61 -7.07 9.30
N ASP A 129 -3.10 -8.30 9.19
CA ASP A 129 -3.54 -9.26 8.18
C ASP A 129 -5.03 -9.62 8.33
N GLU A 130 -5.52 -9.79 9.56
CA GLU A 130 -6.94 -10.02 9.82
C GLU A 130 -7.79 -8.79 9.43
N GLN A 131 -7.33 -7.58 9.78
CA GLN A 131 -7.99 -6.34 9.39
C GLN A 131 -7.99 -6.15 7.86
N LEU A 132 -6.88 -6.44 7.17
CA LEU A 132 -6.79 -6.38 5.72
C LEU A 132 -7.75 -7.37 5.06
N ASN A 133 -7.87 -8.59 5.58
CA ASN A 133 -8.85 -9.56 5.09
C ASN A 133 -10.29 -9.06 5.30
N ASN A 134 -10.60 -8.48 6.46
CA ASN A 134 -11.92 -7.90 6.73
C ASN A 134 -12.24 -6.72 5.80
N ILE A 135 -11.26 -5.84 5.55
CA ILE A 135 -11.40 -4.73 4.59
C ILE A 135 -11.59 -5.26 3.17
N LEU A 136 -10.86 -6.31 2.78
CA LEU A 136 -11.00 -6.93 1.47
C LEU A 136 -12.41 -7.51 1.28
N PHE A 137 -12.95 -8.22 2.28
CA PHE A 137 -14.33 -8.70 2.26
C PHE A 137 -15.35 -7.55 2.20
N ALA A 138 -15.12 -6.46 2.94
CA ALA A 138 -15.98 -5.29 2.87
C ALA A 138 -15.95 -4.63 1.49
N LEU A 139 -14.77 -4.56 0.85
CA LEU A 139 -14.61 -4.05 -0.51
C LEU A 139 -15.32 -4.93 -1.54
N GLU A 140 -15.23 -6.25 -1.43
CA GLU A 140 -16.00 -7.17 -2.28
C GLU A 140 -17.51 -7.03 -2.09
N ALA A 141 -17.97 -6.82 -0.85
CA ALA A 141 -19.38 -6.56 -0.57
C ALA A 141 -19.86 -5.24 -1.20
N VAL A 142 -19.07 -4.18 -1.09
CA VAL A 142 -19.35 -2.88 -1.73
C VAL A 142 -19.43 -3.03 -3.25
N ASP A 143 -18.50 -3.77 -3.86
CA ASP A 143 -18.48 -4.00 -5.31
C ASP A 143 -19.73 -4.77 -5.77
N ALA A 144 -20.13 -5.81 -5.03
CA ALA A 144 -21.34 -6.56 -5.31
C ALA A 144 -22.61 -5.70 -5.20
N GLU A 145 -22.67 -4.81 -4.21
CA GLU A 145 -23.79 -3.88 -4.04
C GLU A 145 -23.82 -2.82 -5.15
N LEU A 146 -22.65 -2.30 -5.56
CA LEU A 146 -22.55 -1.37 -6.68
C LEU A 146 -23.05 -2.01 -7.99
N GLN A 147 -22.66 -3.25 -8.27
CA GLN A 147 -23.15 -4.00 -9.44
C GLN A 147 -24.66 -4.23 -9.38
N ALA A 148 -25.21 -4.54 -8.19
CA ALA A 148 -26.64 -4.67 -8.00
C ALA A 148 -27.38 -3.34 -8.25
N MET A 149 -26.80 -2.22 -7.80
CA MET A 149 -27.35 -0.88 -7.99
C MET A 149 -27.33 -0.46 -9.47
N GLU A 150 -26.25 -0.77 -10.20
CA GLU A 150 -26.17 -0.56 -11.65
C GLU A 150 -27.21 -1.38 -12.41
N ALA A 151 -27.40 -2.65 -12.03
CA ALA A 151 -28.43 -3.51 -12.62
C ALA A 151 -29.84 -2.98 -12.34
N ALA A 152 -30.12 -2.51 -11.11
CA ALA A 152 -31.38 -1.87 -10.76
C ALA A 152 -31.60 -0.56 -11.55
N GLY A 153 -30.54 0.22 -11.75
CA GLY A 153 -30.54 1.41 -12.60
C GLY A 153 -30.92 1.07 -14.05
N ALA A 154 -30.26 0.08 -14.65
CA ALA A 154 -30.58 -0.38 -16.01
C ALA A 154 -32.04 -0.87 -16.14
N GLN A 155 -32.56 -1.56 -15.11
CA GLN A 155 -33.95 -1.99 -15.09
C GLN A 155 -34.92 -0.79 -14.98
N ARG A 156 -34.59 0.24 -14.19
CA ARG A 156 -35.37 1.48 -14.12
C ARG A 156 -35.37 2.21 -15.47
N ASP A 157 -34.22 2.32 -16.13
CA ASP A 157 -34.12 2.95 -17.45
C ASP A 157 -34.97 2.21 -18.48
N GLN A 158 -34.92 0.87 -18.49
CA GLN A 158 -35.77 0.07 -19.37
C GLN A 158 -37.28 0.27 -19.09
N ARG A 159 -37.67 0.45 -17.81
CA ARG A 159 -39.05 0.80 -17.45
C ARG A 159 -39.42 2.20 -17.93
N LEU A 160 -38.52 3.18 -17.82
CA LEU A 160 -38.74 4.54 -18.30
C LEU A 160 -38.90 4.58 -19.82
N ASP A 161 -38.04 3.90 -20.57
CA ASP A 161 -38.16 3.73 -22.02
C ASP A 161 -39.51 3.07 -22.39
N GLY A 162 -39.93 2.09 -21.59
CA GLY A 162 -41.25 1.46 -21.72
C GLY A 162 -42.40 2.46 -21.57
N HIS A 163 -42.39 3.27 -20.50
CA HIS A 163 -43.41 4.30 -20.29
C HIS A 163 -43.36 5.39 -21.36
N ASP A 164 -42.19 5.79 -21.84
CA ASP A 164 -42.06 6.76 -22.94
C ASP A 164 -42.69 6.20 -24.24
N GLY A 165 -42.53 4.90 -24.49
CA GLY A 165 -43.21 4.20 -25.57
C GLY A 165 -44.74 4.20 -25.39
N GLU A 166 -45.24 3.94 -24.18
CA GLU A 166 -46.67 4.00 -23.87
C GLU A 166 -47.24 5.42 -24.01
N LEU A 167 -46.52 6.45 -23.55
CA LEU A 167 -46.88 7.86 -23.69
C LEU A 167 -46.92 8.28 -25.15
N ALA A 168 -45.95 7.84 -25.96
CA ALA A 168 -45.95 8.07 -27.40
C ALA A 168 -47.18 7.43 -28.07
N ALA A 169 -47.50 6.17 -27.73
CA ALA A 169 -48.68 5.49 -28.23
C ALA A 169 -49.98 6.17 -27.80
N LEU A 170 -50.06 6.67 -26.56
CA LEU A 170 -51.22 7.41 -26.06
C LEU A 170 -51.40 8.74 -26.79
N ARG A 171 -50.30 9.47 -27.04
CA ARG A 171 -50.31 10.71 -27.84
C ARG A 171 -50.80 10.46 -29.26
N ASP A 172 -50.34 9.38 -29.89
CA ASP A 172 -50.78 9.02 -31.25
C ASP A 172 -52.27 8.66 -31.27
N ARG A 173 -52.75 7.91 -30.27
CA ARG A 173 -54.18 7.62 -30.10
C ARG A 173 -55.00 8.88 -29.89
N PHE A 174 -54.54 9.82 -29.07
CA PHE A 174 -55.22 11.09 -28.85
C PHE A 174 -55.32 11.90 -30.15
N ALA A 175 -54.22 12.00 -30.91
CA ALA A 175 -54.20 12.65 -32.21
C ALA A 175 -55.17 11.98 -33.20
N GLN A 176 -55.24 10.65 -33.19
CA GLN A 176 -56.18 9.91 -34.03
C GLN A 176 -57.65 10.18 -33.65
N VAL A 177 -57.97 10.18 -32.35
CA VAL A 177 -59.32 10.51 -31.86
C VAL A 177 -59.69 11.95 -32.23
N GLN A 178 -58.76 12.89 -32.10
CA GLN A 178 -58.98 14.28 -32.48
C GLN A 178 -59.24 14.42 -33.99
N ALA A 179 -58.49 13.69 -34.82
CA ALA A 179 -58.71 13.66 -36.27
C ALA A 179 -60.07 13.03 -36.64
N GLN A 180 -60.46 11.95 -35.96
CA GLN A 180 -61.78 11.34 -36.14
C GLN A 180 -62.92 12.27 -35.75
N LEU A 181 -62.78 12.99 -34.63
CA LEU A 181 -63.76 13.97 -34.19
C LEU A 181 -63.90 15.11 -35.20
N GLN A 182 -62.77 15.63 -35.70
CA GLN A 182 -62.79 16.68 -36.73
C GLN A 182 -63.48 16.21 -38.01
N ALA A 183 -63.16 15.00 -38.47
CA ALA A 183 -63.80 14.41 -39.65
C ALA A 183 -65.31 14.23 -39.46
N ALA A 184 -65.74 13.75 -38.29
CA ALA A 184 -67.16 13.60 -37.96
C ALA A 184 -67.88 14.96 -37.90
N MET A 185 -67.24 15.99 -37.35
CA MET A 185 -67.77 17.35 -37.33
C MET A 185 -67.89 17.94 -38.74
N ASP A 186 -66.89 17.73 -39.60
CA ASP A 186 -66.92 18.18 -40.99
C ASP A 186 -68.01 17.45 -41.79
N GLU A 187 -68.19 16.15 -41.56
CA GLU A 187 -69.26 15.36 -42.18
C GLU A 187 -70.65 15.83 -41.73
N LEU A 188 -70.83 16.07 -40.42
CA LEU A 188 -72.07 16.61 -39.87
C LEU A 188 -72.37 18.00 -40.45
N TYR A 189 -71.37 18.88 -40.50
CA TYR A 189 -71.51 20.22 -41.08
C TYR A 189 -71.95 20.14 -42.55
N ASN A 190 -71.28 19.31 -43.35
CA ASN A 190 -71.63 19.14 -44.77
C ASN A 190 -73.01 18.51 -44.95
N SER A 191 -73.39 17.54 -44.12
CA SER A 191 -74.73 16.94 -44.14
C SER A 191 -75.80 17.98 -43.82
N VAL A 192 -75.60 18.80 -42.79
CA VAL A 192 -76.55 19.85 -42.41
C VAL A 192 -76.68 20.91 -43.50
N VAL A 193 -75.56 21.36 -44.07
CA VAL A 193 -75.55 22.33 -45.17
C VAL A 193 -76.27 21.76 -46.40
N THR A 194 -76.04 20.50 -46.74
CA THR A 194 -76.69 19.84 -47.88
C THR A 194 -78.19 19.74 -47.67
N VAL A 195 -78.64 19.24 -46.52
CA VAL A 195 -80.07 19.11 -46.21
C VAL A 195 -80.75 20.47 -46.16
N LEU A 196 -80.12 21.50 -45.58
CA LEU A 196 -80.66 22.87 -45.58
C LEU A 196 -80.70 23.45 -47.00
N GLY A 197 -79.69 23.17 -47.82
CA GLY A 197 -79.66 23.56 -49.23
C GLY A 197 -80.81 22.94 -50.02
N GLU A 198 -80.92 21.61 -49.99
CA GLU A 198 -82.00 20.86 -50.65
C GLU A 198 -83.38 21.30 -50.16
N HIS A 199 -83.54 21.51 -48.85
CA HIS A 199 -84.80 21.98 -48.29
C HIS A 199 -85.12 23.42 -48.72
N SER A 200 -84.14 24.31 -48.74
CA SER A 200 -84.33 25.69 -49.21
C SER A 200 -84.75 25.75 -50.68
N GLU A 201 -84.16 24.89 -51.51
CA GLU A 201 -84.49 24.78 -52.93
C GLU A 201 -85.91 24.21 -53.11
N ALA A 202 -86.27 23.17 -52.36
CA ALA A 202 -87.62 22.60 -52.37
C ALA A 202 -88.70 23.61 -51.92
N VAL A 203 -88.42 24.38 -50.87
CA VAL A 203 -89.32 25.44 -50.39
C VAL A 203 -89.47 26.54 -51.42
N SER A 204 -88.38 26.99 -52.04
CA SER A 204 -88.43 28.00 -53.11
C SER A 204 -89.30 27.53 -54.27
N LEU A 205 -89.12 26.28 -54.71
CA LEU A 205 -89.84 25.72 -55.84
C LEU A 205 -91.34 25.58 -55.54
N ARG A 206 -91.70 25.24 -54.30
CA ARG A 206 -93.09 25.17 -53.85
C ARG A 206 -93.75 26.55 -53.74
N LEU A 207 -93.04 27.55 -53.21
CA LEU A 207 -93.52 28.93 -53.16
C LEU A 207 -93.74 29.49 -54.57
N ASP A 208 -92.86 29.20 -55.53
CA ASP A 208 -93.02 29.60 -56.92
C ASP A 208 -94.25 28.92 -57.57
N GLN A 209 -94.51 27.65 -57.25
CA GLN A 209 -95.71 26.93 -57.71
C GLN A 209 -96.99 27.53 -57.14
N GLU A 210 -97.06 27.77 -55.82
CA GLU A 210 -98.24 28.38 -55.19
C GLU A 210 -98.47 29.82 -55.68
N ALA A 211 -97.41 30.58 -55.90
CA ALA A 211 -97.51 31.90 -56.51
C ALA A 211 -98.09 31.84 -57.94
N ALA A 212 -97.72 30.81 -58.72
CA ALA A 212 -98.27 30.60 -60.06
C ALA A 212 -99.74 30.15 -60.02
N GLU A 213 -100.12 29.26 -59.11
CA GLU A 213 -101.49 28.79 -58.93
C GLU A 213 -102.42 29.91 -58.47
N THR A 214 -102.00 30.69 -57.48
CA THR A 214 -102.76 31.87 -57.03
C THR A 214 -102.89 32.92 -58.13
N ALA A 215 -101.83 33.20 -58.89
CA ALA A 215 -101.90 34.10 -60.05
C ALA A 215 -102.88 33.58 -61.12
N ALA A 216 -102.89 32.28 -61.41
CA ALA A 216 -103.82 31.66 -62.35
C ALA A 216 -105.28 31.75 -61.87
N MET A 217 -105.51 31.55 -60.57
CA MET A 217 -106.83 31.70 -59.97
C MET A 217 -107.34 33.14 -60.06
N PHE A 218 -106.49 34.13 -59.74
CA PHE A 218 -106.85 35.55 -59.90
C PHE A 218 -107.12 35.91 -61.37
N ALA A 219 -106.32 35.38 -62.31
CA ALA A 219 -106.56 35.59 -63.74
C ALA A 219 -107.90 35.00 -64.20
N ALA A 220 -108.24 33.79 -63.74
CA ALA A 220 -109.52 33.15 -64.05
C ALA A 220 -110.71 33.93 -63.45
N LEU A 221 -110.57 34.43 -62.21
CA LEU A 221 -111.58 35.26 -61.58
C LEU A 221 -111.76 36.59 -62.33
N HIS A 222 -110.67 37.22 -62.77
CA HIS A 222 -110.71 38.45 -63.55
C HIS A 222 -111.38 38.24 -64.90
N ALA A 223 -111.00 37.17 -65.62
CA ALA A 223 -111.62 36.80 -66.89
C ALA A 223 -113.12 36.56 -66.73
N ARG A 224 -113.55 35.88 -65.66
CA ARG A 224 -114.98 35.68 -65.39
C ARG A 224 -115.72 36.98 -65.08
N LEU A 225 -115.05 37.91 -64.40
CA LEU A 225 -115.60 39.23 -64.13
C LEU A 225 -115.81 40.03 -65.43
N ASP A 226 -114.83 39.99 -66.33
CA ASP A 226 -114.84 40.70 -67.61
C ASP A 226 -115.77 40.05 -68.65
N ASP A 227 -115.83 38.73 -68.73
CA ASP A 227 -116.55 38.00 -69.79
C ASP A 227 -118.01 37.68 -69.40
N GLU A 228 -118.31 37.45 -68.12
CA GLU A 228 -119.66 37.08 -67.68
C GLU A 228 -120.37 38.22 -66.94
N VAL A 229 -119.71 38.78 -65.91
CA VAL A 229 -120.39 39.67 -64.94
C VAL A 229 -120.60 41.08 -65.50
N LEU A 230 -119.56 41.71 -66.03
CA LEU A 230 -119.63 43.06 -66.59
C LEU A 230 -120.56 43.16 -67.83
N PRO A 231 -120.54 42.21 -68.78
CA PRO A 231 -121.45 42.23 -69.93
C PRO A 231 -122.90 41.99 -69.51
N ALA A 232 -123.15 41.11 -68.54
CA ALA A 232 -124.48 40.91 -67.99
C ALA A 232 -125.02 42.19 -67.34
N LEU A 233 -124.19 42.90 -66.57
CA LEU A 233 -124.54 44.21 -65.99
C LEU A 233 -124.81 45.26 -67.06
N ALA A 234 -123.97 45.36 -68.09
CA ALA A 234 -124.17 46.29 -69.19
C ALA A 234 -125.46 45.99 -69.98
N ASP A 235 -125.81 44.71 -70.15
CA ASP A 235 -127.04 44.29 -70.83
C ASP A 235 -128.29 44.60 -69.98
N VAL A 236 -128.20 44.42 -68.65
CA VAL A 236 -129.23 44.87 -67.70
C VAL A 236 -129.39 46.39 -67.75
N GLU A 237 -128.30 47.16 -67.75
CA GLU A 237 -128.33 48.61 -67.86
C GLU A 237 -128.96 49.06 -69.20
N ARG A 238 -128.63 48.39 -70.31
CA ARG A 238 -129.23 48.66 -71.61
C ARG A 238 -130.74 48.38 -71.61
N ARG A 239 -131.18 47.27 -71.00
CA ARG A 239 -132.59 46.94 -70.85
C ARG A 239 -133.33 47.96 -69.98
N LEU A 240 -132.73 48.41 -68.88
CA LEU A 240 -133.28 49.44 -68.00
C LEU A 240 -133.37 50.79 -68.73
N SER A 241 -132.34 51.17 -69.48
CA SER A 241 -132.32 52.41 -70.27
C SER A 241 -133.35 52.38 -71.41
N ASN A 242 -133.51 51.25 -72.09
CA ASN A 242 -134.55 51.04 -73.10
C ASN A 242 -135.96 51.07 -72.48
N GLN A 243 -136.17 50.44 -71.32
CA GLN A 243 -137.44 50.55 -70.59
C GLN A 243 -137.74 51.98 -70.16
N LEU A 244 -136.73 52.76 -69.77
CA LEU A 244 -136.90 54.16 -69.40
C LEU A 244 -137.25 55.05 -70.62
N ALA A 245 -136.65 54.78 -71.78
CA ALA A 245 -136.98 55.45 -73.04
C ALA A 245 -138.40 55.12 -73.53
N GLU A 246 -138.84 53.87 -73.39
CA GLU A 246 -140.22 53.44 -73.69
C GLU A 246 -141.23 54.06 -72.70
N GLN A 247 -140.88 54.17 -71.41
CA GLN A 247 -141.70 54.84 -70.40
C GLN A 247 -141.87 56.34 -70.67
N GLN A 248 -140.85 57.02 -71.22
CA GLN A 248 -140.94 58.44 -71.58
C GLN A 248 -141.80 58.69 -72.84
N ALA A 249 -141.83 57.75 -73.79
CA ALA A 249 -142.70 57.83 -74.97
C ALA A 249 -144.19 57.49 -74.66
N ALA A 250 -144.45 56.65 -73.67
CA ALA A 250 -145.80 56.20 -73.29
C ALA A 250 -146.54 57.15 -72.32
N ALA A 251 -145.87 58.18 -71.79
CA ALA A 251 -146.43 59.12 -70.81
C ALA A 251 -147.53 60.07 -71.35
N PHE A 252 -147.85 60.03 -72.65
CA PHE A 252 -148.88 60.88 -73.26
C PHE A 252 -150.27 60.23 -73.36
N LEU A 253 -150.44 58.92 -73.10
CA LEU A 253 -151.73 58.22 -73.32
C LEU A 253 -152.16 57.33 -72.14
N GLN A 254 -152.19 57.94 -70.96
CA GLN A 254 -153.11 57.64 -69.84
C GLN A 254 -153.47 56.16 -69.53
N MET A 255 -152.94 55.70 -68.39
CA MET A 255 -153.72 55.56 -67.15
C MET A 255 -155.05 54.78 -67.22
N SER A 256 -154.98 53.44 -67.19
CA SER A 256 -155.93 52.56 -66.48
C SER A 256 -155.56 51.08 -66.72
N GLN A 257 -155.52 50.28 -65.64
CA GLN A 257 -155.30 48.81 -65.56
C GLN A 257 -153.92 48.39 -65.03
N LEU A 258 -153.74 48.60 -63.72
CA LEU A 258 -152.49 48.47 -62.96
C LEU A 258 -152.45 47.25 -62.00
N ASP A 259 -153.36 46.28 -62.11
CA ASP A 259 -153.48 45.22 -61.08
C ASP A 259 -152.82 43.88 -61.46
N GLU A 260 -152.68 43.57 -62.76
CA GLU A 260 -152.11 42.28 -63.20
C GLU A 260 -150.57 42.31 -63.37
N ARG A 261 -149.98 43.50 -63.53
CA ARG A 261 -148.53 43.67 -63.73
C ARG A 261 -147.74 43.65 -62.43
N HIS A 262 -148.36 44.00 -61.30
CA HIS A 262 -147.67 44.06 -60.01
C HIS A 262 -147.28 42.68 -59.49
N THR A 263 -148.12 41.66 -59.69
CA THR A 263 -147.84 40.30 -59.22
C THR A 263 -146.71 39.64 -59.99
N ARG A 264 -146.66 39.78 -61.33
CA ARG A 264 -145.55 39.24 -62.14
C ARG A 264 -144.21 39.92 -61.84
N ARG A 265 -144.20 41.24 -61.59
CA ARG A 265 -142.99 41.97 -61.22
C ARG A 265 -142.45 41.53 -59.85
N MET A 266 -143.34 41.20 -58.91
CA MET A 266 -142.95 40.67 -57.60
C MET A 266 -142.39 39.24 -57.69
N ASP A 267 -142.93 38.40 -58.56
CA ASP A 267 -142.40 37.05 -58.80
C ASP A 267 -141.02 37.09 -59.52
N GLU A 268 -140.83 37.99 -60.49
CA GLU A 268 -139.54 38.19 -61.18
C GLU A 268 -138.46 38.73 -60.21
N LEU A 269 -138.79 39.74 -59.40
CA LEU A 269 -137.87 40.27 -58.39
C LEU A 269 -137.55 39.24 -57.29
N ALA A 270 -138.50 38.37 -56.94
CA ALA A 270 -138.25 37.27 -56.01
C ALA A 270 -137.30 36.21 -56.60
N ALA A 271 -137.41 35.92 -57.90
CA ALA A 271 -136.50 35.02 -58.60
C ALA A 271 -135.07 35.60 -58.73
N GLU A 272 -134.95 36.90 -59.02
CA GLU A 272 -133.64 37.58 -59.07
C GLU A 272 -132.98 37.64 -57.67
N LEU A 273 -133.75 37.93 -56.62
CA LEU A 273 -133.26 37.87 -55.22
C LEU A 273 -132.85 36.45 -54.80
N ALA A 274 -133.52 35.42 -55.31
CA ALA A 274 -133.13 34.02 -55.07
C ALA A 274 -131.81 33.69 -55.77
N SER A 275 -131.60 34.16 -57.00
CA SER A 275 -130.33 33.98 -57.74
C SER A 275 -129.16 34.68 -57.06
N VAL A 276 -129.34 35.94 -56.64
CA VAL A 276 -128.31 36.70 -55.91
C VAL A 276 -127.99 36.04 -54.57
N ARG A 277 -129.00 35.53 -53.85
CA ARG A 277 -128.78 34.74 -52.64
C ARG A 277 -127.99 33.46 -52.90
N GLY A 278 -128.26 32.77 -54.01
CA GLY A 278 -127.51 31.60 -54.45
C GLY A 278 -126.03 31.92 -54.66
N MET A 279 -125.72 32.99 -55.39
CA MET A 279 -124.35 33.45 -55.61
C MET A 279 -123.64 33.84 -54.31
N THR A 280 -124.33 34.51 -53.38
CA THR A 280 -123.73 34.84 -52.06
C THR A 280 -123.50 33.61 -51.19
N ALA A 281 -124.33 32.57 -51.32
CA ALA A 281 -124.15 31.31 -50.59
C ALA A 281 -122.97 30.51 -51.15
N GLU A 282 -122.79 30.48 -52.47
CA GLU A 282 -121.61 29.85 -53.11
C GLU A 282 -120.31 30.56 -52.74
N LEU A 283 -120.31 31.89 -52.71
CA LEU A 283 -119.14 32.67 -52.26
C LEU A 283 -118.84 32.42 -50.78
N GLY A 284 -119.87 32.30 -49.93
CA GLY A 284 -119.72 31.93 -48.52
C GLY A 284 -119.11 30.55 -48.33
N ALA A 285 -119.58 29.54 -49.10
CA ALA A 285 -119.03 28.19 -49.06
C ALA A 285 -117.58 28.13 -49.54
N ALA A 286 -117.23 28.87 -50.59
CA ALA A 286 -115.83 28.93 -51.08
C ALA A 286 -114.88 29.59 -50.06
N LEU A 287 -115.34 30.62 -49.34
CA LEU A 287 -114.56 31.26 -48.29
C LEU A 287 -114.39 30.38 -47.05
N GLU A 288 -115.39 29.56 -46.71
CA GLU A 288 -115.31 28.59 -45.61
C GLU A 288 -114.34 27.45 -45.95
N ASP A 289 -114.39 26.93 -47.18
CA ASP A 289 -113.46 25.89 -47.68
C ASP A 289 -112.00 26.40 -47.70
N LEU A 290 -111.78 27.63 -48.20
CA LEU A 290 -110.46 28.27 -48.17
C LEU A 290 -109.95 28.48 -46.74
N GLY A 291 -110.83 28.85 -45.81
CA GLY A 291 -110.50 28.99 -44.39
C GLY A 291 -110.08 27.66 -43.74
N VAL A 292 -110.73 26.56 -44.10
CA VAL A 292 -110.39 25.21 -43.62
C VAL A 292 -109.04 24.76 -44.18
N VAL A 293 -108.81 24.92 -45.49
CA VAL A 293 -107.54 24.55 -46.15
C VAL A 293 -106.36 25.32 -45.57
N LEU A 294 -106.44 26.65 -45.49
CA LEU A 294 -105.39 27.47 -44.89
C LEU A 294 -105.10 27.10 -43.43
N SER A 295 -106.13 26.79 -42.64
CA SER A 295 -105.95 26.43 -41.22
C SER A 295 -105.34 25.04 -41.00
N THR A 296 -105.58 24.11 -41.92
CA THR A 296 -105.10 22.72 -41.81
C THR A 296 -103.70 22.58 -42.35
N GLU A 297 -103.39 23.21 -43.48
CA GLU A 297 -102.08 23.17 -44.12
C GLU A 297 -101.04 23.96 -43.32
N TYR A 298 -101.39 25.16 -42.84
CA TYR A 298 -100.50 25.96 -41.98
C TYR A 298 -100.24 25.29 -40.62
N ARG A 299 -101.21 24.54 -40.07
CA ARG A 299 -100.99 23.72 -38.87
C ARG A 299 -100.06 22.53 -39.13
N ALA A 300 -100.23 21.85 -40.25
CA ALA A 300 -99.38 20.73 -40.61
C ALA A 300 -97.91 21.16 -40.80
N GLU A 301 -97.70 22.34 -41.39
CA GLU A 301 -96.36 22.90 -41.61
C GLU A 301 -95.68 23.32 -40.31
N LEU A 302 -96.42 23.94 -39.38
CA LEU A 302 -95.94 24.24 -38.03
C LEU A 302 -95.60 22.98 -37.22
N ASP A 303 -96.42 21.92 -37.33
CA ASP A 303 -96.15 20.64 -36.67
C ASP A 303 -94.89 19.96 -37.26
N GLN A 304 -94.69 20.04 -38.58
CA GLN A 304 -93.50 19.50 -39.23
C GLN A 304 -92.23 20.24 -38.80
N GLN A 305 -92.26 21.57 -38.73
CA GLN A 305 -91.13 22.35 -38.21
C GLN A 305 -90.85 22.06 -36.74
N ALA A 306 -91.89 21.94 -35.90
CA ALA A 306 -91.74 21.58 -34.49
C ALA A 306 -91.09 20.20 -34.31
N GLN A 307 -91.46 19.22 -35.13
CA GLN A 307 -90.83 17.90 -35.14
C GLN A 307 -89.36 17.96 -35.58
N GLY A 308 -89.03 18.75 -36.60
CA GLY A 308 -87.65 18.96 -37.04
C GLY A 308 -86.77 19.59 -35.95
N PHE A 309 -87.27 20.60 -35.25
CA PHE A 309 -86.57 21.19 -34.10
C PHE A 309 -86.41 20.19 -32.96
N SER A 310 -87.42 19.36 -32.67
CA SER A 310 -87.33 18.33 -31.64
C SER A 310 -86.23 17.31 -31.96
N GLN A 311 -86.13 16.85 -33.21
CA GLN A 311 -85.09 15.91 -33.64
C GLN A 311 -83.69 16.53 -33.55
N ALA A 312 -83.53 17.79 -33.95
CA ALA A 312 -82.26 18.49 -33.83
C ALA A 312 -81.82 18.66 -32.37
N ILE A 313 -82.76 18.97 -31.46
CA ILE A 313 -82.49 19.05 -30.02
C ILE A 313 -82.08 17.69 -29.44
N GLU A 314 -82.73 16.60 -29.85
CA GLU A 314 -82.34 15.24 -29.43
C GLU A 314 -80.96 14.85 -29.94
N ALA A 315 -80.61 15.19 -31.19
CA ALA A 315 -79.28 14.94 -31.73
C ALA A 315 -78.19 15.70 -30.95
N VAL A 316 -78.42 16.99 -30.66
CA VAL A 316 -77.49 17.81 -29.84
C VAL A 316 -77.38 17.26 -28.42
N ARG A 317 -78.49 16.82 -27.81
CA ARG A 317 -78.47 16.18 -26.49
C ARG A 317 -77.63 14.88 -26.51
N GLY A 318 -77.83 14.02 -27.51
CA GLY A 318 -77.07 12.78 -27.66
C GLY A 318 -75.57 13.02 -27.84
N GLU A 319 -75.18 14.08 -28.55
CA GLU A 319 -73.77 14.45 -28.70
C GLU A 319 -73.19 15.06 -27.41
N THR A 320 -73.99 15.82 -26.67
CA THR A 320 -73.60 16.35 -25.34
C THR A 320 -73.36 15.20 -24.35
N GLU A 321 -74.22 14.18 -24.35
CA GLU A 321 -74.05 12.98 -23.53
C GLU A 321 -72.79 12.18 -23.91
N ARG A 322 -72.44 12.13 -25.20
CA ARG A 322 -71.17 11.54 -25.67
C ARG A 322 -69.96 12.32 -25.17
N LEU A 323 -70.00 13.66 -25.26
CA LEU A 323 -68.93 14.54 -24.77
C LEU A 323 -68.74 14.41 -23.25
N ASP A 324 -69.82 14.32 -22.47
CA ASP A 324 -69.76 14.07 -21.03
C ASP A 324 -69.11 12.71 -20.73
N ALA A 325 -69.46 11.66 -21.47
CA ALA A 325 -68.86 10.33 -21.28
C ALA A 325 -67.36 10.31 -21.63
N VAL A 326 -66.93 11.07 -22.64
CA VAL A 326 -65.50 11.24 -22.98
C VAL A 326 -64.78 12.02 -21.88
N THR A 327 -65.40 13.08 -21.36
CA THR A 327 -64.83 13.93 -20.30
C THR A 327 -64.63 13.11 -19.02
N GLN A 328 -65.62 12.34 -18.59
CA GLN A 328 -65.50 11.47 -17.41
C GLN A 328 -64.39 10.42 -17.57
N ARG A 329 -64.23 9.86 -18.77
CA ARG A 329 -63.15 8.90 -19.05
C ARG A 329 -61.77 9.56 -18.96
N LEU A 330 -61.63 10.78 -19.46
CA LEU A 330 -60.38 11.54 -19.35
C LEU A 330 -60.07 11.91 -17.89
N GLU A 331 -61.08 12.32 -17.11
CA GLU A 331 -60.92 12.59 -15.67
C GLU A 331 -60.43 11.35 -14.91
N GLN A 332 -61.03 10.18 -15.18
CA GLN A 332 -60.59 8.92 -14.57
C GLN A 332 -59.13 8.58 -14.94
N GLN A 333 -58.74 8.77 -16.21
CA GLN A 333 -57.36 8.51 -16.64
C GLN A 333 -56.35 9.46 -15.98
N VAL A 334 -56.72 10.73 -15.77
CA VAL A 334 -55.89 11.70 -15.05
C VAL A 334 -55.72 11.32 -13.58
N GLU A 335 -56.79 10.85 -12.93
CA GLU A 335 -56.74 10.35 -11.54
C GLU A 335 -55.85 9.10 -11.41
N GLU A 336 -55.95 8.17 -12.36
CA GLU A 336 -55.09 6.98 -12.39
C GLU A 336 -53.62 7.35 -12.57
N LEU A 337 -53.32 8.26 -13.52
CA LEU A 337 -51.97 8.76 -13.76
C LEU A 337 -51.39 9.51 -12.55
N SER A 338 -52.17 10.36 -11.89
CA SER A 338 -51.71 11.08 -10.69
C SER A 338 -51.40 10.12 -9.55
N SER A 339 -52.23 9.10 -9.35
CA SER A 339 -51.99 8.05 -8.34
C SER A 339 -50.75 7.19 -8.64
N TRP A 340 -50.43 7.01 -9.92
CA TRP A 340 -49.26 6.25 -10.36
C TRP A 340 -47.99 7.07 -10.19
N ILE A 341 -48.00 8.36 -10.58
CA ILE A 341 -46.90 9.30 -10.36
C ILE A 341 -46.57 9.39 -8.87
N ALA A 342 -47.57 9.57 -8.01
CA ALA A 342 -47.37 9.65 -6.55
C ALA A 342 -46.70 8.38 -5.98
N ARG A 343 -47.10 7.19 -6.46
CA ARG A 343 -46.48 5.92 -6.06
C ARG A 343 -45.03 5.81 -6.53
N VAL A 344 -44.74 6.21 -7.77
CA VAL A 344 -43.38 6.19 -8.33
C VAL A 344 -42.48 7.17 -7.59
N GLU A 345 -42.97 8.36 -7.23
CA GLU A 345 -42.21 9.34 -6.44
C GLU A 345 -41.89 8.82 -5.03
N GLU A 346 -42.86 8.22 -4.34
CA GLU A 346 -42.66 7.67 -3.00
C GLU A 346 -41.72 6.45 -2.98
N GLU A 347 -41.88 5.54 -3.94
CA GLU A 347 -40.99 4.37 -4.09
C GLU A 347 -39.56 4.79 -4.48
N SER A 348 -39.41 5.77 -5.39
CA SER A 348 -38.09 6.30 -5.77
C SER A 348 -37.41 7.05 -4.62
N ALA A 349 -38.16 7.84 -3.84
CA ALA A 349 -37.62 8.58 -2.71
C ALA A 349 -37.23 7.66 -1.55
N ALA A 350 -38.00 6.59 -1.31
CA ALA A 350 -37.69 5.57 -0.32
C ALA A 350 -36.44 4.75 -0.71
N ASP A 351 -36.33 4.31 -1.98
CA ASP A 351 -35.16 3.58 -2.47
C ASP A 351 -33.89 4.43 -2.43
N LEU A 352 -33.92 5.67 -2.95
CA LEU A 352 -32.77 6.57 -2.84
C LEU A 352 -32.42 6.87 -1.38
N GLY A 353 -33.43 7.05 -0.52
CA GLY A 353 -33.24 7.31 0.90
C GLY A 353 -32.55 6.14 1.62
N ASN A 354 -32.95 4.91 1.31
CA ASN A 354 -32.36 3.69 1.87
C ASN A 354 -30.93 3.49 1.37
N SER A 355 -30.66 3.56 0.05
CA SER A 355 -29.31 3.41 -0.48
C SER A 355 -28.35 4.50 0.04
N VAL A 356 -28.82 5.75 0.20
CA VAL A 356 -28.01 6.82 0.81
C VAL A 356 -27.73 6.53 2.28
N ALA A 357 -28.68 5.97 3.03
CA ALA A 357 -28.47 5.60 4.43
C ALA A 357 -27.46 4.44 4.58
N GLU A 358 -27.53 3.44 3.71
CA GLU A 358 -26.64 2.28 3.66
C GLU A 358 -25.21 2.69 3.31
N LEU A 359 -25.03 3.51 2.26
CA LEU A 359 -23.73 4.11 1.91
C LEU A 359 -23.16 4.95 3.05
N ARG A 360 -23.99 5.69 3.79
CA ARG A 360 -23.54 6.48 4.95
C ARG A 360 -23.04 5.58 6.09
N ALA A 361 -23.73 4.48 6.36
CA ALA A 361 -23.32 3.52 7.38
C ALA A 361 -21.98 2.87 7.01
N MET A 362 -21.82 2.50 5.74
CA MET A 362 -20.60 1.89 5.22
C MET A 362 -19.40 2.86 5.23
N ILE A 363 -19.61 4.11 4.81
CA ILE A 363 -18.62 5.19 4.94
C ILE A 363 -18.21 5.40 6.40
N SER A 364 -19.17 5.37 7.34
CA SER A 364 -18.88 5.49 8.77
C SER A 364 -18.02 4.33 9.29
N MET A 365 -18.30 3.10 8.86
CA MET A 365 -17.54 1.92 9.27
C MET A 365 -16.11 1.95 8.70
N LEU A 366 -15.96 2.29 7.41
CA LEU A 366 -14.65 2.48 6.77
C LEU A 366 -13.84 3.60 7.44
N SER A 367 -14.47 4.72 7.77
CA SER A 367 -13.81 5.83 8.48
C SER A 367 -13.29 5.40 9.85
N GLY A 368 -14.07 4.59 10.58
CA GLY A 368 -13.64 4.03 11.87
C GLY A 368 -12.44 3.08 11.71
N SER A 369 -12.47 2.18 10.72
CA SER A 369 -11.34 1.27 10.45
C SER A 369 -10.07 2.03 10.04
N LEU A 370 -10.21 3.12 9.28
CA LEU A 370 -9.09 3.97 8.87
C LEU A 370 -8.47 4.68 10.08
N GLU A 371 -9.29 5.18 10.99
CA GLU A 371 -8.81 5.81 12.22
C GLU A 371 -8.04 4.83 13.12
N GLU A 372 -8.52 3.58 13.21
CA GLU A 372 -7.83 2.51 13.94
C GLU A 372 -6.49 2.15 13.31
N VAL A 373 -6.43 1.98 11.98
CA VAL A 373 -5.18 1.74 11.24
C VAL A 373 -4.20 2.89 11.42
N GLN A 374 -4.66 4.15 11.36
CA GLN A 374 -3.81 5.31 11.59
C GLN A 374 -3.24 5.35 13.02
N ASN A 375 -4.03 4.97 14.03
CA ASN A 375 -3.55 4.88 15.40
C ASN A 375 -2.53 3.75 15.57
N ASN A 376 -2.76 2.60 14.96
CA ASN A 376 -1.80 1.49 14.96
C ASN A 376 -0.50 1.88 14.26
N LEU A 377 -0.57 2.60 13.13
CA LEU A 377 0.61 3.11 12.43
C LEU A 377 1.43 4.07 13.31
N ARG A 378 0.77 5.00 14.01
CA ARG A 378 1.46 5.89 14.97
C ARG A 378 2.15 5.12 16.09
N VAL A 379 1.56 4.02 16.56
CA VAL A 379 2.17 3.15 17.58
C VAL A 379 3.39 2.44 17.00
N VAL A 380 3.33 1.94 15.77
CA VAL A 380 4.46 1.31 15.08
C VAL A 380 5.59 2.33 14.87
N GLU A 381 5.28 3.53 14.37
CA GLU A 381 6.25 4.62 14.19
C GLU A 381 6.97 4.99 15.49
N ARG A 382 6.25 4.98 16.63
CA ARG A 382 6.84 5.25 17.94
C ARG A 382 7.77 4.12 18.36
N HIS A 383 7.40 2.85 18.14
CA HIS A 383 8.26 1.71 18.45
C HIS A 383 9.49 1.65 17.54
N THR A 384 9.37 1.94 16.24
CA THR A 384 10.53 1.98 15.35
C THR A 384 11.48 3.10 15.72
N ALA A 385 11.00 4.26 16.16
CA ALA A 385 11.85 5.32 16.71
C ALA A 385 12.63 4.84 17.95
N VAL A 386 11.95 4.21 18.92
CA VAL A 386 12.60 3.66 20.13
C VAL A 386 13.63 2.58 19.76
N LEU A 387 13.30 1.69 18.82
CA LEU A 387 14.23 0.64 18.38
C LEU A 387 15.45 1.24 17.66
N THR A 388 15.27 2.35 16.93
CA THR A 388 16.36 3.06 16.25
C THR A 388 17.31 3.70 17.26
N ASP A 389 16.78 4.36 18.29
CA ASP A 389 17.57 4.91 19.39
C ASP A 389 18.34 3.81 20.13
N ALA A 390 17.68 2.69 20.46
CA ALA A 390 18.33 1.56 21.13
C ALA A 390 19.47 0.95 20.29
N VAL A 391 19.30 0.83 18.97
CA VAL A 391 20.37 0.38 18.07
C VAL A 391 21.52 1.40 18.05
N MET A 392 21.23 2.70 18.03
CA MET A 392 22.25 3.75 18.09
C MET A 392 23.06 3.68 19.40
N ASP A 393 22.40 3.46 20.53
CA ASP A 393 23.05 3.32 21.83
C ASP A 393 23.96 2.08 21.86
N VAL A 394 23.47 0.92 21.42
CA VAL A 394 24.29 -0.30 21.32
C VAL A 394 25.50 -0.09 20.40
N MET A 395 25.32 0.57 19.25
CA MET A 395 26.43 0.89 18.35
C MET A 395 27.47 1.80 19.02
N SER A 396 27.02 2.78 19.81
CA SER A 396 27.89 3.68 20.58
C SER A 396 28.67 2.91 21.66
N GLU A 397 28.01 2.06 22.43
CA GLU A 397 28.65 1.19 23.43
C GLU A 397 29.67 0.25 22.78
N THR A 398 29.31 -0.37 21.65
CA THR A 398 30.22 -1.27 20.93
C THR A 398 31.48 -0.53 20.45
N ALA A 399 31.33 0.74 20.01
CA ALA A 399 32.45 1.58 19.62
C ALA A 399 33.33 1.96 20.82
N ALA A 400 32.72 2.25 21.98
CA ALA A 400 33.44 2.52 23.22
C ALA A 400 34.23 1.30 23.68
N LEU A 401 33.59 0.12 23.73
CA LEU A 401 34.25 -1.15 24.06
C LEU A 401 35.44 -1.42 23.14
N ARG A 402 35.28 -1.19 21.84
CA ARG A 402 36.37 -1.37 20.88
C ARG A 402 37.54 -0.44 21.15
N SER A 403 37.27 0.83 21.47
CA SER A 403 38.30 1.78 21.89
C SER A 403 39.01 1.33 23.17
N ASP A 404 38.28 0.77 24.13
CA ASP A 404 38.86 0.26 25.39
C ASP A 404 39.73 -0.98 25.15
N VAL A 405 39.30 -1.89 24.28
CA VAL A 405 40.10 -3.05 23.84
C VAL A 405 41.39 -2.60 23.15
N ASP A 406 41.32 -1.61 22.26
CA ASP A 406 42.49 -1.05 21.59
C ASP A 406 43.46 -0.39 22.60
N ALA A 407 42.92 0.33 23.59
CA ALA A 407 43.70 0.94 24.66
C ALA A 407 44.36 -0.11 25.59
N LEU A 408 43.65 -1.20 25.89
CA LEU A 408 44.19 -2.32 26.66
C LEU A 408 45.28 -3.05 25.89
N SER A 409 45.11 -3.30 24.59
CA SER A 409 46.16 -3.86 23.73
C SER A 409 47.41 -2.98 23.74
N ALA A 410 47.25 -1.67 23.55
CA ALA A 410 48.39 -0.74 23.57
C ALA A 410 49.12 -0.72 24.93
N ARG A 411 48.38 -0.84 26.04
CA ARG A 411 48.99 -0.96 27.38
C ARG A 411 49.75 -2.28 27.55
N LEU A 412 49.17 -3.38 27.08
CA LEU A 412 49.81 -4.70 27.13
C LEU A 412 51.11 -4.72 26.30
N ASP A 413 51.09 -4.13 25.11
CA ASP A 413 52.29 -3.98 24.27
C ASP A 413 53.38 -3.13 24.97
N ALA A 414 52.97 -2.06 25.66
CA ALA A 414 53.90 -1.22 26.42
C ALA A 414 54.52 -1.95 27.64
N GLU A 415 53.72 -2.72 28.38
CA GLU A 415 54.18 -3.58 29.49
C GLU A 415 55.15 -4.66 28.97
N HIS A 416 54.78 -5.36 27.90
CA HIS A 416 55.66 -6.32 27.24
C HIS A 416 56.97 -5.68 26.77
N GLY A 417 56.91 -4.47 26.22
CA GLY A 417 58.08 -3.69 25.84
C GLY A 417 58.99 -3.36 27.04
N ARG A 418 58.41 -2.99 28.19
CA ARG A 418 59.15 -2.78 29.44
C ARG A 418 59.79 -4.06 29.96
N MET A 419 59.03 -5.15 30.09
CA MET A 419 59.57 -6.43 30.54
C MET A 419 60.71 -6.91 29.65
N ARG A 420 60.61 -6.69 28.34
CA ARG A 420 61.69 -7.03 27.40
C ARG A 420 62.95 -6.19 27.63
N ALA A 421 62.79 -4.89 27.83
CA ALA A 421 63.91 -4.00 28.17
C ALA A 421 64.56 -4.38 29.52
N ASP A 422 63.76 -4.74 30.51
CA ASP A 422 64.25 -5.20 31.82
C ASP A 422 65.01 -6.53 31.69
N LEU A 423 64.50 -7.48 30.89
CA LEU A 423 65.19 -8.74 30.60
C LEU A 423 66.52 -8.51 29.87
N ASP A 424 66.55 -7.61 28.88
CA ASP A 424 67.79 -7.25 28.17
C ASP A 424 68.80 -6.61 29.14
N ALA A 425 68.34 -5.75 30.06
CA ALA A 425 69.19 -5.16 31.09
C ALA A 425 69.77 -6.22 32.04
N VAL A 426 68.95 -7.16 32.52
CA VAL A 426 69.39 -8.27 33.38
C VAL A 426 70.35 -9.20 32.64
N ALA A 427 70.10 -9.47 31.35
CA ALA A 427 71.00 -10.27 30.52
C ALA A 427 72.38 -9.60 30.36
N GLU A 428 72.42 -8.27 30.19
CA GLU A 428 73.67 -7.52 30.13
C GLU A 428 74.39 -7.51 31.49
N GLU A 429 73.66 -7.37 32.61
CA GLU A 429 74.23 -7.52 33.95
C GLU A 429 74.84 -8.91 34.18
N LEU A 430 74.16 -9.97 33.74
CA LEU A 430 74.66 -11.34 33.78
C LEU A 430 75.92 -11.52 32.94
N ARG A 431 75.97 -10.92 31.74
CA ARG A 431 77.14 -10.94 30.87
C ARG A 431 78.33 -10.19 31.49
N LEU A 432 78.08 -9.05 32.14
CA LEU A 432 79.10 -8.32 32.90
C LEU A 432 79.61 -9.17 34.09
N LEU A 433 78.71 -9.80 34.85
CA LEU A 433 79.06 -10.69 35.96
C LEU A 433 79.85 -11.92 35.49
N GLN A 434 79.48 -12.54 34.38
CA GLN A 434 80.24 -13.63 33.77
C GLN A 434 81.64 -13.17 33.34
N GLY A 435 81.77 -11.96 32.81
CA GLY A 435 83.07 -11.35 32.52
C GLY A 435 83.92 -11.13 33.78
N VAL A 436 83.32 -10.65 34.86
CA VAL A 436 83.99 -10.49 36.16
C VAL A 436 84.41 -11.85 36.74
N LEU A 437 83.56 -12.88 36.66
CA LEU A 437 83.90 -14.23 37.11
C LEU A 437 85.04 -14.83 36.28
N GLY A 438 85.03 -14.68 34.95
CA GLY A 438 86.11 -15.14 34.08
C GLY A 438 87.45 -14.46 34.40
N THR A 439 87.44 -13.14 34.62
CA THR A 439 88.67 -12.43 35.05
C THR A 439 89.13 -12.85 36.46
N SER A 440 88.21 -13.18 37.36
CA SER A 440 88.56 -13.73 38.69
C SER A 440 89.17 -15.13 38.57
N GLU A 441 88.64 -15.99 37.70
CA GLU A 441 89.16 -17.33 37.41
C GLU A 441 90.56 -17.25 36.80
N ASP A 442 90.79 -16.33 35.85
CA ASP A 442 92.11 -16.04 35.29
C ASP A 442 93.10 -15.53 36.36
N GLN A 443 92.64 -14.67 37.27
CA GLN A 443 93.45 -14.19 38.39
C GLN A 443 93.81 -15.31 39.37
N ILE A 444 92.88 -16.21 39.68
CA ILE A 444 93.12 -17.38 40.53
C ILE A 444 94.13 -18.33 39.87
N ASN A 445 94.01 -18.60 38.57
CA ASN A 445 94.95 -19.43 37.83
C ASN A 445 96.35 -18.80 37.77
N ALA A 446 96.44 -17.49 37.52
CA ALA A 446 97.71 -16.77 37.55
C ALA A 446 98.35 -16.78 38.95
N LEU A 447 97.56 -16.69 40.02
CA LEU A 447 98.04 -16.79 41.40
C LEU A 447 98.53 -18.22 41.71
N ALA A 448 97.77 -19.24 41.31
CA ALA A 448 98.16 -20.64 41.48
C ALA A 448 99.48 -20.95 40.76
N GLU A 449 99.66 -20.42 39.54
CA GLU A 449 100.90 -20.59 38.78
C GLU A 449 102.10 -19.88 39.44
N ARG A 450 101.91 -18.66 39.97
CA ARG A 450 102.95 -17.97 40.74
C ARG A 450 103.33 -18.73 42.01
N VAL A 451 102.34 -19.24 42.75
CA VAL A 451 102.57 -20.03 43.96
C VAL A 451 103.34 -21.31 43.61
N ARG A 452 102.98 -21.97 42.51
CA ARG A 452 103.69 -23.15 42.00
C ARG A 452 105.15 -22.82 41.64
N GLN A 453 105.39 -21.74 40.90
CA GLN A 453 106.75 -21.30 40.55
C GLN A 453 107.58 -20.94 41.78
N GLN A 454 107.00 -20.23 42.76
CA GLN A 454 107.71 -19.91 44.01
C GLN A 454 108.06 -21.16 44.81
N LEU A 455 107.16 -22.15 44.87
CA LEU A 455 107.43 -23.44 45.50
C LEU A 455 108.55 -24.20 44.79
N GLU A 456 108.53 -24.26 43.45
CA GLU A 456 109.58 -24.91 42.65
C GLU A 456 110.94 -24.22 42.82
N GLU A 457 110.99 -22.88 42.80
CA GLU A 457 112.20 -22.11 43.05
C GLU A 457 112.73 -22.35 44.47
N GLN A 458 111.88 -22.30 45.49
CA GLN A 458 112.29 -22.56 46.87
C GLN A 458 112.84 -23.99 47.03
N LEU A 459 112.20 -24.98 46.41
CA LEU A 459 112.61 -26.38 46.46
C LEU A 459 113.94 -26.58 45.72
N ALA A 460 114.13 -25.93 44.58
CA ALA A 460 115.41 -25.93 43.86
C ALA A 460 116.52 -25.28 44.68
N LEU A 461 116.23 -24.19 45.39
CA LEU A 461 117.18 -23.48 46.25
C LEU A 461 117.56 -24.32 47.49
N GLN A 462 116.60 -25.04 48.07
CA GLN A 462 116.88 -25.99 49.15
C GLN A 462 117.74 -27.18 48.68
N LEU A 463 117.40 -27.78 47.55
CA LEU A 463 118.21 -28.86 46.95
C LEU A 463 119.63 -28.39 46.57
N ALA A 464 119.78 -27.15 46.09
CA ALA A 464 121.08 -26.57 45.81
C ALA A 464 121.90 -26.35 47.10
N ARG A 465 121.27 -25.85 48.17
CA ARG A 465 121.88 -25.74 49.50
C ARG A 465 122.30 -27.10 50.04
N GLU A 466 121.44 -28.11 49.91
CA GLU A 466 121.75 -29.47 50.35
C GLU A 466 122.99 -30.00 49.62
N ARG A 467 123.03 -29.92 48.29
CA ARG A 467 124.21 -30.31 47.49
C ARG A 467 125.48 -29.55 47.88
N GLN A 468 125.36 -28.25 48.19
CA GLN A 468 126.49 -27.45 48.66
C GLN A 468 126.97 -27.90 50.03
N LEU A 469 126.05 -28.17 50.97
CA LEU A 469 126.39 -28.71 52.29
C LEU A 469 127.02 -30.10 52.19
N THR A 470 126.55 -30.95 51.27
CA THR A 470 127.17 -32.26 51.01
C THR A 470 128.61 -32.12 50.52
N ARG A 471 128.87 -31.20 49.57
CA ARG A 471 130.25 -30.91 49.12
C ARG A 471 131.12 -30.38 50.24
N GLN A 472 130.62 -29.46 51.06
CA GLN A 472 131.35 -28.92 52.21
C GLN A 472 131.68 -30.00 53.25
N LEU A 473 130.80 -31.00 53.44
CA LEU A 473 131.06 -32.16 54.29
C LEU A 473 132.15 -33.09 53.73
N GLU A 474 132.14 -33.35 52.42
CA GLU A 474 133.20 -34.14 51.75
C GLU A 474 134.56 -33.44 51.85
N GLU A 475 134.60 -32.11 51.71
CA GLU A 475 135.81 -31.29 51.81
C GLU A 475 136.37 -31.27 53.25
N LEU A 476 135.49 -31.13 54.26
CA LEU A 476 135.86 -31.26 55.68
C LEU A 476 136.40 -32.65 56.03
N GLN A 477 135.79 -33.73 55.50
CA GLN A 477 136.31 -35.08 55.69
C GLN A 477 137.71 -35.26 55.07
N ALA A 478 137.96 -34.64 53.91
CA ALA A 478 139.27 -34.63 53.29
C ALA A 478 140.30 -33.87 54.15
N GLU A 479 139.96 -32.70 54.69
CA GLU A 479 140.83 -31.94 55.62
C GLU A 479 141.12 -32.71 56.93
N PHE A 480 140.14 -33.40 57.51
CA PHE A 480 140.36 -34.23 58.70
C PHE A 480 141.28 -35.43 58.42
N SER A 481 141.20 -36.03 57.23
CA SER A 481 142.10 -37.12 56.83
C SER A 481 143.55 -36.64 56.68
N SER A 482 143.75 -35.40 56.18
CA SER A 482 145.05 -34.74 56.09
C SER A 482 145.66 -34.45 57.46
N TYR A 483 144.85 -33.97 58.42
CA TYR A 483 145.31 -33.72 59.80
C TYR A 483 145.71 -35.01 60.52
N ARG A 484 145.02 -36.12 60.26
CA ARG A 484 145.34 -37.43 60.86
C ARG A 484 146.69 -37.97 60.39
N VAL A 485 146.99 -37.87 59.10
CA VAL A 485 148.26 -38.35 58.54
C VAL A 485 149.44 -37.50 59.02
N LYS A 486 149.27 -36.19 59.13
CA LYS A 486 150.33 -35.26 59.57
C LYS A 486 150.69 -35.40 61.05
N THR A 487 149.73 -35.75 61.89
CA THR A 487 149.95 -35.99 63.33
C THR A 487 150.56 -37.37 63.63
N GLU A 488 150.45 -38.32 62.70
CA GLU A 488 151.02 -39.67 62.82
C GLU A 488 152.48 -39.72 62.32
N GLU A 489 152.88 -38.84 61.38
CA GLU A 489 154.27 -38.68 60.91
C GLU A 489 155.19 -37.94 61.92
N GLU A 490 154.68 -36.99 62.71
CA GLU A 490 155.50 -36.27 63.70
C GLU A 490 155.83 -37.11 64.96
N LEU A 491 155.15 -38.25 65.18
CA LEU A 491 155.30 -39.07 66.39
C LEU A 491 156.29 -40.25 66.26
N GLN A 492 156.78 -40.58 65.05
CA GLN A 492 157.72 -41.69 64.83
C GLN A 492 159.19 -41.27 64.63
N SER A 493 159.50 -39.98 64.48
CA SER A 493 160.85 -39.46 64.36
C SER A 493 161.43 -39.02 65.71
N ALA A 494 162.16 -39.94 66.37
CA ALA A 494 163.24 -39.67 67.33
C ALA A 494 162.87 -38.88 68.61
N ARG A 495 162.53 -39.47 69.76
CA ARG A 495 162.74 -40.82 70.30
C ARG A 495 164.17 -41.39 70.11
N ASN A 496 165.21 -40.57 70.37
CA ASN A 496 166.57 -40.99 70.77
C ASN A 496 167.51 -39.78 71.04
N MET A 497 167.43 -39.15 72.22
CA MET A 497 168.54 -38.62 73.06
C MET A 497 168.02 -37.57 74.06
N GLY A 498 168.29 -37.80 75.35
CA GLY A 498 168.60 -36.74 76.31
C GLY A 498 167.45 -36.04 77.07
N THR A 499 167.17 -36.54 78.28
CA THR A 499 167.03 -35.82 79.57
C THR A 499 166.39 -34.41 79.67
N ILE A 500 165.39 -34.34 80.58
CA ILE A 500 164.91 -33.19 81.39
C ILE A 500 163.86 -32.23 80.77
N GLY A 501 162.64 -32.31 81.32
CA GLY A 501 161.89 -31.16 81.87
C GLY A 501 161.22 -30.13 80.94
N ILE A 502 160.10 -29.58 81.44
CA ILE A 502 159.30 -28.42 80.98
C ILE A 502 158.21 -28.85 79.97
N GLY A 503 156.91 -28.64 80.17
CA GLY A 503 156.22 -27.49 80.79
C GLY A 503 155.84 -26.48 79.70
N ALA A 504 154.65 -25.89 79.78
CA ALA A 504 154.17 -24.76 78.96
C ALA A 504 153.62 -25.04 77.55
N ALA A 505 152.29 -25.14 77.48
CA ALA A 505 151.40 -24.51 76.49
C ALA A 505 149.95 -24.99 76.79
N ILE A 506 149.31 -24.67 77.92
CA ILE A 506 148.96 -23.35 78.44
C ILE A 506 148.28 -22.46 77.36
N LEU A 507 146.94 -22.49 77.40
CA LEU A 507 146.14 -21.32 77.80
C LEU A 507 145.88 -20.20 76.76
N ALA A 508 145.69 -20.53 75.48
CA ALA A 508 145.44 -19.47 74.48
C ALA A 508 144.29 -19.63 73.46
N ILE A 509 143.58 -20.76 73.31
CA ILE A 509 142.71 -20.91 72.12
C ILE A 509 141.22 -21.24 72.38
N VAL A 510 140.79 -21.61 73.59
CA VAL A 510 139.37 -21.99 73.82
C VAL A 510 138.51 -20.85 74.43
N LEU A 511 139.03 -19.61 74.50
CA LEU A 511 138.26 -18.44 74.98
C LEU A 511 138.24 -17.24 74.02
N GLY A 512 138.40 -17.47 72.71
CA GLY A 512 138.25 -16.39 71.74
C GLY A 512 137.89 -16.88 70.37
N PHE A 513 136.60 -16.87 70.03
CA PHE A 513 136.11 -16.09 68.89
C PHE A 513 134.59 -15.96 68.96
N ALA A 514 134.15 -14.75 69.23
CA ALA A 514 132.81 -14.29 68.91
C ALA A 514 132.73 -13.95 67.43
N ARG A 515 131.76 -14.53 66.72
CA ARG A 515 130.74 -13.80 65.97
C ARG A 515 129.52 -14.68 65.72
#